data_AF-A0ABD2N2R1-F1
#
_entry.id   AF-A0ABD2N2R1-F1
#
_cell.length_a   1.000
_cell.length_b   1.000
_cell.length_c   1.000
_cell.angle_alpha   90.00
_cell.angle_beta   90.00
_cell.angle_gamma   90.00
#
_symmetry.space_group_name_H-M   'P 1'
#
loop_
_entity.id
_entity.type
_entity.pdbx_description
1 polymer ?
#
loop_
_entity_poly.entity_id
_entity_poly.type
_entity_poly.pdbx_seq_one_letter_code
_entity_poly.pdbx_strand_id
1 'polypeptide(L)'
;MIEDRQHIANEFNKYFATIGKRLAEKCGVNVEDSPHKPLRNPNTIAFFLSDETEVIGIIKQLKNNKATMDEIKAEILKKIAPFILTPLTYLINESIT
;
A
#
# COMPACT_ATOMS: atom_id res chain seq x y z
N MET A 1 6.96 -17.43 49.09
CA MET A 1 6.96 -17.59 47.61
C MET A 1 5.64 -18.21 47.24
N ILE A 2 4.91 -17.65 46.27
CA ILE A 2 3.72 -18.31 45.74
C ILE A 2 4.23 -19.33 44.73
N GLU A 3 4.24 -20.61 45.10
CA GLU A 3 4.73 -21.73 44.26
C GLU A 3 3.60 -22.40 43.46
N ASP A 4 2.37 -21.91 43.61
CA ASP A 4 1.22 -22.41 42.86
C ASP A 4 1.24 -21.88 41.42
N ARG A 5 1.71 -22.73 40.52
CA ARG A 5 1.77 -22.47 39.07
C ARG A 5 0.41 -22.08 38.48
N GLN A 6 -0.69 -22.63 39.02
CA GLN A 6 -2.02 -22.30 38.52
C GLN A 6 -2.42 -20.88 38.92
N HIS A 7 -2.09 -20.47 40.15
CA HIS A 7 -2.34 -19.11 40.62
C HIS A 7 -1.55 -18.09 39.80
N ILE A 8 -0.27 -18.36 39.51
CA ILE A 8 0.56 -17.50 38.66
C ILE A 8 -0.05 -17.39 37.25
N ALA A 9 -0.41 -18.51 36.61
CA ALA A 9 -1.01 -18.50 35.28
C ALA A 9 -2.33 -17.71 35.25
N ASN A 10 -3.16 -17.85 36.28
CA ASN A 10 -4.43 -17.14 36.39
C ASN A 10 -4.24 -15.62 36.52
N GLU A 11 -3.28 -15.16 37.34
CA GLU A 11 -3.01 -13.73 37.49
C GLU A 11 -2.40 -13.12 36.21
N PHE A 12 -1.53 -13.85 35.51
CA PHE A 12 -1.03 -13.45 34.20
C PHE A 12 -2.17 -13.34 33.18
N ASN A 13 -3.02 -14.36 33.08
CA ASN A 13 -4.16 -14.35 32.17
C ASN A 13 -5.12 -13.20 32.48
N LYS A 14 -5.40 -12.97 33.76
CA LYS A 14 -6.24 -11.85 34.21
C LYS A 14 -5.63 -10.50 33.85
N TYR A 15 -4.32 -10.33 34.03
CA TYR A 15 -3.64 -9.09 33.64
C TYR A 15 -3.74 -8.83 32.13
N PHE A 16 -3.36 -9.81 31.29
CA PHE A 16 -3.35 -9.61 29.84
C PHE A 16 -4.77 -9.57 29.23
N ALA A 17 -5.74 -10.27 29.80
CA ALA A 17 -7.14 -10.18 29.35
C ALA A 17 -7.78 -8.82 29.69
N THR A 18 -7.35 -8.17 30.79
CA THR A 18 -7.98 -6.93 31.27
C THR A 18 -7.24 -5.66 30.88
N ILE A 19 -5.94 -5.74 30.52
CA ILE A 19 -5.15 -4.54 30.18
C ILE A 19 -5.71 -3.80 28.96
N GLY A 20 -6.22 -4.53 27.96
CA GLY A 20 -6.85 -3.94 26.78
C GLY A 20 -8.10 -3.14 27.14
N LYS A 21 -8.99 -3.72 27.95
CA LYS A 21 -10.20 -3.04 28.46
C LYS A 21 -9.84 -1.79 29.27
N ARG A 22 -8.88 -1.90 30.20
CA ARG A 22 -8.42 -0.78 31.03
C ARG A 22 -7.84 0.38 30.20
N LEU A 23 -7.08 0.05 29.16
CA LEU A 23 -6.50 1.06 28.27
C LEU A 23 -7.58 1.74 27.41
N ALA A 24 -8.55 0.98 26.89
CA ALA A 24 -9.66 1.53 26.14
C ALA A 24 -10.53 2.48 27.00
N GLU A 25 -10.85 2.08 28.23
CA GLU A 25 -11.57 2.91 29.21
C GLU A 25 -10.81 4.20 29.52
N LYS A 26 -9.48 4.12 29.74
CA LYS A 26 -8.64 5.30 30.00
C LYS A 26 -8.56 6.26 28.81
N CYS A 27 -8.58 5.74 27.59
CA CYS A 27 -8.53 6.53 26.37
C CYS A 27 -9.90 7.05 25.91
N GLY A 28 -10.99 6.75 26.64
CA GLY A 28 -12.35 7.18 26.28
C GLY A 28 -12.87 6.53 24.99
N VAL A 29 -12.31 5.37 24.61
CA VAL A 29 -12.69 4.64 23.39
C VAL A 29 -13.76 3.62 23.76
N ASN A 30 -14.99 3.82 23.26
CA ASN A 30 -16.00 2.76 23.26
C ASN A 30 -15.55 1.68 22.28
N VAL A 31 -15.13 0.53 22.80
CA VAL A 31 -14.70 -0.63 21.99
C VAL A 31 -15.85 -1.16 21.12
N GLU A 32 -17.10 -0.89 21.51
CA GLU A 32 -18.34 -1.18 20.77
C GLU A 32 -18.50 -0.31 19.51
N ASP A 33 -17.85 0.86 19.43
CA ASP A 33 -18.06 1.86 18.36
C ASP A 33 -17.19 1.67 17.10
N SER A 34 -16.69 0.44 16.87
CA SER A 34 -16.34 -0.14 15.55
C SER A 34 -14.94 -0.77 15.50
N PRO A 35 -14.81 -2.09 15.75
CA PRO A 35 -13.65 -2.85 15.30
C PRO A 35 -13.68 -3.16 13.78
N HIS A 36 -14.72 -2.73 13.06
CA HIS A 36 -14.96 -3.08 11.65
C HIS A 36 -14.85 -1.92 10.66
N LYS A 37 -14.61 -0.69 11.11
CA LYS A 37 -14.20 0.37 10.17
C LYS A 37 -12.73 0.11 9.86
N PRO A 38 -12.37 -0.30 8.62
CA PRO A 38 -10.96 -0.28 8.24
C PRO A 38 -10.48 1.14 8.51
N LEU A 39 -9.51 1.26 9.43
CA LEU A 39 -8.76 2.49 9.62
C LEU A 39 -8.29 2.89 8.23
N ARG A 40 -8.86 3.97 7.68
CA ARG A 40 -8.49 4.49 6.37
C ARG A 40 -7.04 4.93 6.52
N ASN A 41 -6.10 4.03 6.19
CA ASN A 41 -4.69 4.32 6.31
C ASN A 41 -4.35 5.31 5.19
N PRO A 42 -4.07 6.59 5.51
CA PRO A 42 -3.75 7.59 4.50
C PRO A 42 -2.43 7.27 3.77
N ASN A 43 -1.66 6.30 4.26
CA ASN A 43 -0.40 5.82 3.67
C ASN A 43 -0.58 4.53 2.85
N THR A 44 -1.73 4.33 2.21
CA THR A 44 -1.93 3.19 1.30
C THR A 44 -1.57 3.60 -0.13
N ILE A 45 -0.76 2.78 -0.80
CA ILE A 45 -0.52 2.91 -2.24
C ILE A 45 -1.52 2.01 -2.95
N ALA A 46 -2.35 2.60 -3.80
CA ALA A 46 -3.26 1.87 -4.68
C ALA A 46 -2.84 2.14 -6.12
N PHE A 47 -2.72 1.06 -6.90
CA PHE A 47 -2.46 1.15 -8.32
C PHE A 47 -3.76 0.95 -9.08
N PHE A 48 -3.94 1.74 -10.14
CA PHE A 48 -5.03 1.60 -11.09
C PHE A 48 -4.43 1.17 -12.42
N LEU A 49 -5.21 0.43 -13.20
CA LEU A 49 -4.82 0.09 -14.56
C LEU A 49 -4.71 1.38 -15.38
N SER A 50 -3.62 1.50 -16.13
CA SER A 50 -3.38 2.58 -17.06
C SER A 50 -4.09 2.34 -18.38
N ASP A 51 -4.49 3.44 -19.03
CA ASP A 51 -5.03 3.44 -20.38
C ASP A 51 -4.02 3.99 -21.41
N GLU A 52 -4.30 3.80 -22.70
CA GLU A 52 -3.42 4.26 -23.77
C GLU A 52 -3.28 5.79 -23.82
N THR A 53 -4.29 6.54 -23.37
CA THR A 53 -4.29 8.02 -23.34
C THR A 53 -3.32 8.53 -22.28
N GLU A 54 -3.31 7.90 -21.11
CA GLU A 54 -2.35 8.18 -20.04
C GLU A 54 -0.93 7.86 -20.51
N VAL A 55 -0.71 6.67 -21.05
CA VAL A 55 0.62 6.21 -21.49
C VAL A 55 1.19 7.12 -22.59
N ILE A 56 0.40 7.48 -23.61
CA ILE A 56 0.88 8.41 -24.65
C ILE A 56 1.14 9.82 -24.09
N GLY A 57 0.35 10.25 -23.09
CA GLY A 57 0.56 11.50 -22.38
C GLY A 57 1.93 11.54 -21.70
N ILE A 58 2.28 10.47 -20.98
CA ILE A 58 3.57 10.32 -20.31
C ILE A 58 4.72 10.30 -21.32
N ILE A 59 4.61 9.51 -22.40
CA ILE A 59 5.65 9.43 -23.43
C ILE A 59 5.96 10.81 -24.04
N LYS A 60 4.92 11.62 -24.29
CA LYS A 60 5.08 12.98 -24.83
C LYS A 60 5.81 13.92 -23.86
N GLN A 61 5.60 13.75 -22.55
CA GLN A 61 6.22 14.57 -21.50
C GLN A 61 7.69 14.22 -21.22
N LEU A 62 8.19 13.10 -21.73
CA LEU A 62 9.60 12.71 -21.55
C LEU A 62 10.55 13.78 -22.12
N LYS A 63 11.58 14.16 -21.36
CA LYS A 63 12.60 15.11 -21.82
C LYS A 63 13.59 14.38 -22.74
N ASN A 64 13.85 14.95 -23.91
CA ASN A 64 14.73 14.33 -24.93
C ASN A 64 16.19 14.14 -24.45
N ASN A 65 16.71 15.09 -23.67
CA ASN A 65 18.12 15.15 -23.28
C ASN A 65 18.39 14.72 -21.83
N LYS A 66 17.49 13.93 -21.23
CA LYS A 66 17.77 13.39 -19.88
C LYS A 66 18.73 12.22 -20.02
N ALA A 67 19.85 12.27 -19.30
CA ALA A 67 20.74 11.13 -19.13
C ALA A 67 19.90 9.96 -18.57
N THR A 68 19.70 8.96 -19.42
CA THR A 68 18.94 7.75 -19.12
C THR A 68 19.96 6.62 -19.04
N MET A 69 19.82 5.71 -18.08
CA MET A 69 20.73 4.56 -17.98
C MET A 69 20.54 3.57 -19.14
N ASP A 70 19.43 3.68 -19.87
CA ASP A 70 19.04 2.79 -20.95
C ASP A 70 19.53 3.25 -22.34
N GLU A 71 19.65 2.29 -23.27
CA GLU A 71 20.07 2.51 -24.65
C GLU A 71 19.03 3.22 -25.53
N ILE A 72 17.78 3.35 -25.06
CA ILE A 72 16.67 3.93 -25.83
C ILE A 72 16.45 5.39 -25.43
N LYS A 73 16.77 6.30 -26.35
CA LYS A 73 16.49 7.73 -26.17
C LYS A 73 14.98 8.00 -26.18
N ALA A 74 14.53 8.93 -25.33
CA ALA A 74 13.14 9.38 -25.29
C ALA A 74 12.61 9.86 -26.66
N GLU A 75 13.48 10.42 -27.51
CA GLU A 75 13.14 10.80 -28.89
C GLU A 75 12.74 9.60 -29.76
N ILE A 76 13.43 8.48 -29.61
CA ILE A 76 13.12 7.24 -30.32
C ILE A 76 11.79 6.73 -29.80
N LEU A 77 11.62 6.68 -28.48
CA LEU A 77 10.38 6.22 -27.85
C LEU A 77 9.16 7.02 -28.34
N LYS A 78 9.28 8.35 -28.43
CA LYS A 78 8.21 9.22 -28.97
C LYS A 78 7.86 8.91 -30.43
N LYS A 79 8.86 8.58 -31.26
CA LYS A 79 8.64 8.25 -32.67
C LYS A 79 7.96 6.89 -32.85
N ILE A 80 8.34 5.91 -32.02
CA ILE A 80 7.78 4.56 -32.12
C ILE A 80 6.48 4.39 -31.32
N ALA A 81 6.13 5.36 -30.46
CA ALA A 81 4.96 5.31 -29.58
C ALA A 81 3.66 4.87 -30.29
N PRO A 82 3.31 5.35 -31.50
CA PRO A 82 2.09 4.92 -32.17
C PRO A 82 2.03 3.41 -32.48
N PHE A 83 3.18 2.75 -32.60
CA PHE A 83 3.28 1.33 -32.93
C PHE A 83 3.33 0.43 -31.69
N ILE A 84 3.82 0.97 -30.57
CA ILE A 84 4.03 0.20 -29.34
C ILE A 84 3.04 0.56 -28.23
N LEU A 85 2.13 1.52 -28.45
CA LEU A 85 1.24 2.03 -27.41
C LEU A 85 0.43 0.92 -26.75
N THR A 86 -0.30 0.14 -27.55
CA THR A 86 -1.12 -0.97 -27.08
C THR A 86 -0.32 -2.05 -26.32
N PRO A 87 0.77 -2.63 -26.87
CA PRO A 87 1.54 -3.64 -26.13
C PRO A 87 2.24 -3.04 -24.89
N LEU A 88 2.63 -1.77 -24.90
CA LEU A 88 3.24 -1.11 -23.75
C LEU A 88 2.21 -0.89 -22.62
N THR A 89 1.00 -0.44 -22.94
CA THR A 89 -0.09 -0.30 -21.98
C THR A 89 -0.45 -1.64 -21.35
N TYR A 90 -0.51 -2.72 -22.14
CA TYR A 90 -0.71 -4.07 -21.61
C TYR A 90 0.40 -4.46 -20.61
N LEU A 91 1.68 -4.29 -20.97
CA LEU A 91 2.81 -4.63 -20.08
C LEU A 91 2.83 -3.84 -18.77
N ILE A 92 2.45 -2.56 -18.81
CA ILE A 92 2.33 -1.73 -17.60
C ILE A 92 1.27 -2.31 -16.65
N ASN A 93 0.12 -2.68 -17.20
CA ASN A 93 -0.99 -3.25 -16.44
C ASN A 93 -0.67 -4.64 -15.86
N GLU A 94 0.08 -5.46 -16.61
CA GLU A 94 0.57 -6.76 -16.13
C GLU A 94 1.60 -6.62 -14.98
N SER A 95 2.29 -5.47 -14.87
CA SER A 95 3.25 -5.25 -13.78
C SER A 95 2.56 -4.90 -12.45
N ILE A 96 1.26 -4.59 -12.48
CA ILE A 96 0.44 -4.20 -11.35
C ILE A 96 -0.42 -5.37 -10.83
N THR A 97 -0.72 -6.32 -11.73
CA THR A 97 -1.61 -7.47 -11.49
C THR A 97 -0.83 -8.67 -10.95
#